data_AF-A0A386RE87-F1
#
_entry.id   AF-A0A386RE87-F1
#
_cell.length_a   1.000
_cell.length_b   1.000
_cell.length_c   1.000
_cell.angle_alpha   90.00
_cell.angle_beta   90.00
_cell.angle_gamma   90.00
#
_symmetry.space_group_name_H-M   'P 1'
#
loop_
_entity.id
_entity.type
_entity.pdbx_description
1 polymer ?
#
loop_
_entity_poly.entity_id
_entity_poly.type
_entity_poly.pdbx_seq_one_letter_code
_entity_poly.pdbx_strand_id
1 'polypeptide(L)'
;MKELITKLAVRLKLNGLYAILGLYSILKGAALMTKKYPQFYFPPELRGLMNSPVLQWALIVAGVLMIGYILSSYNNEHITGVLISFIAGLITILCLLEFEHWYFLDDYGPVLASDLTGLAITSWTARHRCKR
;
A
#
# COMPACT_ATOMS: atom_id res chain seq x y z
N MET A 1 17.03 24.82 -11.66
CA MET A 1 17.04 23.84 -10.54
C MET A 1 16.19 24.26 -9.35
N LYS A 2 16.37 25.45 -8.76
CA LYS A 2 15.56 25.89 -7.60
C LYS A 2 14.06 25.87 -7.86
N GLU A 3 13.57 26.44 -8.95
CA GLU A 3 12.12 26.41 -9.30
C GLU A 3 11.56 24.99 -9.44
N LEU A 4 12.35 24.07 -9.98
CA LEU A 4 11.96 22.67 -10.16
C LEU A 4 11.77 21.97 -8.81
N ILE A 5 12.67 22.23 -7.86
CA ILE A 5 12.60 21.72 -6.48
C ILE A 5 11.40 22.33 -5.75
N THR A 6 11.16 23.64 -5.87
CA THR A 6 10.01 24.30 -5.23
C THR A 6 8.69 23.77 -5.77
N LYS A 7 8.60 23.54 -7.09
CA LYS A 7 7.40 22.99 -7.74
C LYS A 7 7.14 21.54 -7.32
N LEU A 8 8.20 20.74 -7.18
CA LEU A 8 8.12 19.38 -6.63
C LEU A 8 7.61 19.40 -5.17
N ALA A 9 8.17 20.28 -4.33
CA ALA A 9 7.81 20.38 -2.92
C ALA A 9 6.35 20.82 -2.73
N VAL A 10 5.86 21.77 -3.54
CA VAL A 10 4.46 22.20 -3.52
C VAL A 10 3.54 21.07 -3.97
N ARG A 11 3.90 20.31 -5.02
CA ARG A 11 3.13 19.13 -5.45
C ARG A 11 3.11 18.04 -4.39
N LEU A 12 4.24 17.76 -3.75
CA LEU A 12 4.32 16.78 -2.66
C LEU A 12 3.44 17.19 -1.48
N LYS A 13 3.37 18.50 -1.18
CA LYS A 13 2.51 19.03 -0.12
C LYS A 13 1.02 18.93 -0.46
N LEU A 14 0.65 19.17 -1.71
CA LEU A 14 -0.74 19.05 -2.20
C LEU A 14 -1.19 17.57 -2.32
N ASN A 15 -0.26 16.68 -2.66
CA ASN A 15 -0.48 15.25 -2.87
C ASN A 15 0.08 14.38 -1.73
N GLY A 16 0.28 14.96 -0.55
CA GLY A 16 1.02 14.32 0.55
C GLY A 16 0.45 12.98 0.97
N LEU A 17 -0.88 12.86 0.97
CA LEU A 17 -1.56 11.59 1.25
C LEU A 17 -1.19 10.49 0.25
N TYR A 18 -1.14 10.80 -1.04
CA TYR A 18 -0.76 9.83 -2.07
C TYR A 18 0.70 9.43 -1.94
N ALA A 19 1.58 10.36 -1.52
CA ALA A 19 2.98 10.08 -1.30
C ALA A 19 3.16 9.16 -0.09
N ILE A 20 2.40 9.38 0.98
CA ILE A 20 2.36 8.50 2.15
C ILE A 20 1.86 7.11 1.76
N LEU A 21 0.80 7.01 0.94
CA LEU A 21 0.29 5.71 0.46
C LEU A 21 1.30 4.96 -0.41
N GLY A 22 1.97 5.66 -1.32
CA GLY A 22 3.03 5.09 -2.14
C GLY A 22 4.19 4.58 -1.28
N LEU A 23 4.65 5.39 -0.32
CA LEU A 23 5.73 5.03 0.59
C LEU A 23 5.36 3.86 1.48
N TYR A 24 4.15 3.85 2.04
CA TYR A 24 3.63 2.74 2.85
C TYR A 24 3.62 1.44 2.04
N SER A 25 3.17 1.46 0.78
CA SER A 25 3.13 0.28 -0.09
C SER A 25 4.54 -0.29 -0.35
N ILE A 26 5.52 0.59 -0.61
CA ILE A 26 6.94 0.20 -0.77
C ILE A 26 7.48 -0.42 0.52
N LEU A 27 7.30 0.25 1.65
CA LEU A 27 7.82 -0.20 2.94
C LEU A 27 7.19 -1.52 3.36
N LYS A 28 5.88 -1.69 3.14
CA LYS A 28 5.19 -2.95 3.39
C LYS A 28 5.73 -4.06 2.51
N GLY A 29 5.79 -3.87 1.19
CA GLY A 29 6.36 -4.87 0.29
C GLY A 29 7.79 -5.26 0.66
N ALA A 30 8.65 -4.29 1.00
CA ALA A 30 10.02 -4.56 1.47
C ALA A 30 10.06 -5.29 2.83
N ALA A 31 9.16 -4.96 3.76
CA ALA A 31 9.04 -5.65 5.04
C ALA A 31 8.57 -7.10 4.87
N LEU A 32 7.73 -7.39 3.87
CA LEU A 32 7.34 -8.75 3.53
C LEU A 32 8.55 -9.56 2.99
N MET A 33 9.41 -8.93 2.18
CA MET A 33 10.61 -9.58 1.62
C MET A 33 11.72 -9.84 2.65
N THR A 34 11.89 -8.96 3.64
CA THR A 34 13.05 -8.99 4.56
C THR A 34 12.85 -9.84 5.80
N LYS A 35 11.64 -10.34 6.10
CA LYS A 35 11.44 -11.22 7.25
C LYS A 35 12.01 -12.61 6.98
N LYS A 36 12.96 -13.01 7.83
CA LYS A 36 13.79 -14.23 7.77
C LYS A 36 13.00 -15.53 8.03
N TYR A 37 11.74 -15.43 8.40
CA TYR A 37 10.83 -16.53 8.69
C TYR A 37 9.55 -16.29 7.87
N PRO A 38 8.95 -17.31 7.24
CA PRO A 38 7.61 -17.22 6.66
C PRO A 38 6.71 -16.40 7.58
N GLN A 39 6.17 -15.29 7.09
CA GLN A 39 5.35 -14.41 7.92
C GLN A 39 4.05 -15.09 8.34
N PHE A 40 3.66 -16.11 7.58
CA PHE A 40 2.40 -16.80 7.69
C PHE A 40 2.66 -18.29 7.58
N TYR A 41 2.53 -18.99 8.71
CA TYR A 41 2.65 -20.46 8.78
C TYR A 41 1.30 -21.16 8.92
N PHE A 42 0.27 -20.40 9.29
CA PHE A 42 -1.08 -20.89 9.57
C PHE A 42 -2.11 -19.97 8.91
N PRO A 43 -3.16 -20.51 8.27
CA PRO A 43 -3.29 -21.91 7.88
C PRO A 43 -2.26 -22.30 6.80
N PRO A 44 -1.72 -23.53 6.83
CA PRO A 44 -0.63 -23.96 5.93
C PRO A 44 -1.02 -23.95 4.45
N GLU A 45 -2.31 -24.06 4.16
CA GLU A 45 -2.89 -24.02 2.80
C GLU A 45 -2.67 -22.66 2.12
N LEU A 46 -2.65 -21.58 2.90
CA LEU A 46 -2.51 -20.21 2.40
C LEU A 46 -1.08 -19.69 2.47
N ARG A 47 -0.17 -20.43 3.11
CA ARG A 47 1.25 -20.08 3.26
C ARG A 47 1.92 -19.69 1.94
N GLY A 48 1.58 -20.35 0.84
CA GLY A 48 2.11 -20.04 -0.50
C GLY A 48 1.61 -18.70 -1.05
N LEU A 49 0.33 -18.38 -0.82
CA LEU A 49 -0.26 -17.11 -1.25
C LEU A 49 0.26 -15.94 -0.38
N MET A 50 0.37 -16.17 0.92
CA MET A 50 0.75 -15.17 1.91
C MET A 50 2.24 -14.80 1.87
N ASN A 51 3.10 -15.76 1.51
CA ASN A 51 4.53 -15.52 1.26
C ASN A 51 4.82 -15.38 -0.24
N SER A 52 3.81 -15.12 -1.06
CA SER A 52 3.99 -15.04 -2.51
C SER A 52 4.88 -13.86 -2.89
N PRO A 53 5.99 -14.08 -3.61
CA PRO A 53 6.84 -12.99 -4.09
C PRO A 53 6.06 -12.05 -5.02
N VAL A 54 5.01 -12.55 -5.69
CA VAL A 54 4.17 -11.76 -6.58
C VAL A 54 3.45 -10.64 -5.81
N LEU A 55 2.86 -10.95 -4.66
CA LEU A 55 2.16 -9.95 -3.83
C LEU A 55 3.13 -8.90 -3.27
N GLN A 56 4.32 -9.34 -2.86
CA GLN A 56 5.38 -8.48 -2.34
C GLN A 56 5.86 -7.49 -3.42
N TRP A 57 6.19 -7.99 -4.61
CA TRP A 57 6.58 -7.15 -5.74
C TRP A 57 5.45 -6.26 -6.23
N ALA A 58 4.20 -6.74 -6.22
CA ALA A 58 3.04 -5.93 -6.61
C ALA A 58 2.87 -4.70 -5.72
N LEU A 59 3.04 -4.84 -4.39
CA LEU A 59 3.01 -3.71 -3.45
C LEU A 59 4.13 -2.70 -3.70
N ILE A 60 5.36 -3.19 -3.94
CA ILE A 60 6.51 -2.33 -4.25
C ILE A 60 6.28 -1.57 -5.55
N VAL A 61 5.90 -2.27 -6.62
CA VAL A 61 5.66 -1.67 -7.94
C VAL A 61 4.52 -0.66 -7.87
N ALA A 62 3.41 -0.99 -7.20
CA ALA A 62 2.29 -0.08 -7.01
C ALA A 62 2.72 1.22 -6.28
N GLY A 63 3.53 1.08 -5.23
CA GLY A 63 4.05 2.23 -4.49
C GLY A 63 5.02 3.08 -5.30
N VAL A 64 5.91 2.47 -6.09
CA VAL A 64 6.82 3.18 -7.00
C VAL A 64 6.04 3.92 -8.08
N LEU A 65 5.02 3.29 -8.69
CA LEU A 65 4.17 3.92 -9.69
C LEU A 65 3.41 5.12 -9.10
N MET A 66 2.90 5.00 -7.88
CA MET A 66 2.22 6.09 -7.18
C MET A 66 3.16 7.27 -6.91
N ILE A 67 4.37 7.02 -6.39
CA ILE A 67 5.37 8.07 -6.16
C ILE A 67 5.81 8.70 -7.49
N GLY A 68 6.13 7.89 -8.50
CA GLY A 68 6.52 8.37 -9.83
C GLY A 68 5.44 9.24 -10.45
N TYR A 69 4.17 8.85 -10.30
CA TYR A 69 3.04 9.63 -10.78
C TYR A 69 2.92 11.00 -10.08
N ILE A 70 3.06 11.06 -8.76
CA ILE A 70 3.01 12.32 -7.98
C ILE A 70 4.14 13.27 -8.35
N LEU A 71 5.33 12.72 -8.60
CA LEU A 71 6.52 13.47 -9.00
C LEU A 71 6.47 13.89 -10.47
N SER A 72 5.69 13.19 -11.30
CA SER A 72 5.49 13.55 -12.70
C SER A 72 4.76 14.89 -12.83
N SER A 73 5.01 15.60 -13.93
CA SER A 73 4.26 16.83 -14.24
C SER A 73 2.81 16.56 -14.67
N TYR A 74 2.50 15.29 -14.96
CA TYR A 74 1.20 14.81 -15.43
C TYR A 74 0.17 14.81 -14.29
N ASN A 75 -1.06 15.25 -14.57
CA ASN A 75 -2.13 15.30 -13.59
C ASN A 75 -3.44 14.85 -14.26
N ASN A 76 -3.81 13.59 -14.01
CA ASN A 76 -5.02 12.95 -14.49
C ASN A 76 -5.71 12.20 -13.34
N GLU A 77 -6.88 12.68 -12.94
CA GLU A 77 -7.59 12.15 -11.78
C GLU A 77 -8.00 10.68 -11.95
N HIS A 78 -8.25 10.23 -13.19
CA HIS A 78 -8.55 8.82 -13.47
C HIS A 78 -7.39 7.89 -13.14
N ILE A 79 -6.16 8.25 -13.53
CA ILE A 79 -4.98 7.43 -13.24
C ILE A 79 -4.73 7.38 -11.73
N THR A 80 -4.97 8.50 -11.05
CA THR A 80 -4.86 8.57 -9.58
C THR A 80 -5.87 7.64 -8.92
N GLY A 81 -7.12 7.64 -9.37
CA GLY A 81 -8.16 6.74 -8.89
C GLY A 81 -7.81 5.27 -9.12
N VAL A 82 -7.32 4.92 -10.31
CA VAL A 82 -6.87 3.56 -10.64
C VAL A 82 -5.74 3.12 -9.72
N LEU A 83 -4.69 3.94 -9.55
CA LEU A 83 -3.56 3.62 -8.67
C LEU A 83 -3.98 3.43 -7.21
N ILE A 84 -4.85 4.31 -6.69
CA ILE A 84 -5.36 4.18 -5.32
C ILE A 84 -6.20 2.93 -5.16
N SER A 85 -7.10 2.64 -6.12
CA SER A 85 -7.95 1.44 -6.06
C SER A 85 -7.12 0.15 -6.14
N PHE A 86 -6.05 0.14 -6.93
CA PHE A 86 -5.13 -0.98 -7.03
C PHE A 86 -4.37 -1.20 -5.71
N ILE A 87 -3.82 -0.13 -5.11
CA ILE A 87 -3.16 -0.21 -3.79
C ILE A 87 -4.14 -0.67 -2.72
N ALA A 88 -5.36 -0.13 -2.68
CA ALA A 88 -6.40 -0.54 -1.73
C ALA A 88 -6.76 -2.02 -1.89
N GLY A 89 -6.87 -2.51 -3.13
CA GLY A 89 -7.10 -3.94 -3.41
C GLY A 89 -5.98 -4.82 -2.87
N LEU A 90 -4.71 -4.45 -3.09
CA LEU A 90 -3.56 -5.19 -2.56
C LEU A 90 -3.52 -5.20 -1.03
N ILE A 91 -3.81 -4.06 -0.38
CA ILE A 91 -3.88 -3.98 1.08
C ILE A 91 -5.07 -4.80 1.60
N THR A 92 -6.20 -4.83 0.89
CA THR A 92 -7.36 -5.65 1.28
C THR A 92 -7.02 -7.13 1.27
N ILE A 93 -6.33 -7.61 0.21
CA ILE A 93 -5.84 -8.99 0.15
C ILE A 93 -4.91 -9.27 1.35
N LEU A 94 -3.99 -8.35 1.64
CA LEU A 94 -3.08 -8.50 2.78
C LEU A 94 -3.82 -8.55 4.13
N CYS A 95 -4.80 -7.68 4.35
CA CYS A 95 -5.64 -7.68 5.54
C CYS A 95 -6.43 -8.98 5.70
N LEU A 96 -7.01 -9.52 4.62
CA LEU A 96 -7.73 -10.79 4.66
C LEU A 96 -6.81 -11.94 5.07
N LEU A 97 -5.62 -11.99 4.48
CA LEU A 97 -4.61 -12.99 4.82
C LEU A 97 -4.15 -12.84 6.28
N GLU A 98 -3.87 -11.63 6.74
CA GLU A 98 -3.51 -11.39 8.14
C GLU A 98 -4.64 -11.71 9.12
N PHE A 99 -5.89 -11.50 8.71
CA PHE A 99 -7.06 -11.82 9.51
C PHE A 99 -7.24 -13.34 9.66
N GLU A 100 -7.04 -14.09 8.59
CA GLU A 100 -7.02 -15.56 8.64
C GLU A 100 -5.85 -16.05 9.52
N HIS A 101 -4.67 -15.45 9.41
CA HIS A 101 -3.54 -15.78 10.28
C HIS A 101 -3.89 -15.59 11.75
N TRP A 102 -4.48 -14.44 12.09
CA TRP A 102 -4.94 -14.12 13.43
C TRP A 102 -5.98 -15.13 13.94
N TYR A 103 -7.02 -15.40 13.15
CA TYR A 103 -8.11 -16.31 13.53
C TYR A 103 -7.60 -17.71 13.93
N PHE A 104 -6.52 -18.19 13.30
CA PHE A 104 -5.95 -19.51 13.58
C PHE A 104 -4.87 -19.52 14.68
N LEU A 105 -4.19 -18.40 14.95
CA LEU A 105 -3.11 -18.31 15.94
C LEU A 105 -3.50 -17.63 17.25
N ASP A 106 -4.66 -16.98 17.29
CA ASP A 106 -5.19 -16.19 18.42
C ASP A 106 -4.20 -15.11 18.92
N ASP A 107 -3.21 -14.74 18.08
CA ASP A 107 -2.17 -13.76 18.39
C ASP A 107 -2.45 -12.47 17.61
N TYR A 108 -2.89 -11.45 18.33
CA TYR A 108 -3.26 -10.15 17.76
C TYR A 108 -2.00 -9.38 17.37
N GLY A 109 -1.48 -9.66 16.18
CA GLY A 109 -0.27 -9.01 15.70
C GLY A 109 -0.45 -7.50 15.49
N PRO A 110 0.47 -6.63 15.95
CA PRO A 110 0.47 -5.19 15.64
C PRO A 110 0.52 -4.89 14.13
N VAL A 111 0.82 -5.90 13.31
CA VAL A 111 0.82 -5.84 11.84
C VAL A 111 -0.60 -5.68 11.28
N LEU A 112 -1.57 -6.47 11.76
CA LEU A 112 -2.97 -6.41 11.32
C LEU A 112 -3.62 -5.06 11.64
N ALA A 113 -3.31 -4.48 12.80
CA ALA A 113 -3.75 -3.13 13.14
C ALA A 113 -3.17 -2.07 12.18
N SER A 114 -1.91 -2.22 11.77
CA SER A 114 -1.29 -1.32 10.81
C SER A 114 -1.92 -1.41 9.42
N ASP A 115 -2.31 -2.61 8.99
CA ASP A 115 -2.89 -2.84 7.66
C ASP A 115 -4.35 -2.43 7.59
N LEU A 116 -5.13 -2.68 8.64
CA LEU A 116 -6.48 -2.11 8.79
C LEU A 116 -6.46 -0.58 8.80
N THR A 117 -5.45 0.03 9.43
CA THR A 117 -5.26 1.48 9.43
C THR A 117 -4.92 2.00 8.03
N GLY A 118 -4.00 1.33 7.32
CA GLY A 118 -3.68 1.62 5.92
C GLY A 118 -4.90 1.50 5.00
N LEU A 119 -5.73 0.46 5.20
CA LEU A 119 -6.95 0.22 4.45
C LEU A 119 -8.01 1.29 4.73
N ALA A 120 -8.19 1.69 5.98
CA ALA A 120 -9.12 2.76 6.36
C ALA A 120 -8.72 4.10 5.73
N ILE A 121 -7.41 4.44 5.74
CA ILE A 121 -6.90 5.69 5.16
C ILE A 121 -7.00 5.67 3.63
N THR A 122 -6.64 4.57 2.97
CA THR A 122 -6.78 4.42 1.51
C THR A 122 -8.24 4.47 1.07
N SER A 123 -9.14 3.81 1.79
CA SER A 123 -10.57 3.81 1.49
C SER A 123 -11.20 5.20 1.71
N TRP A 124 -10.80 5.89 2.77
CA TRP A 124 -11.25 7.25 3.05
C TRP A 124 -10.76 8.23 1.96
N THR A 125 -9.49 8.13 1.56
CA THR A 125 -8.92 8.98 0.48
C THR A 125 -9.56 8.70 -0.88
N ALA A 126 -9.84 7.44 -1.22
CA ALA A 126 -10.58 7.07 -2.43
C ALA A 126 -12.01 7.64 -2.43
N ARG A 127 -12.72 7.53 -1.30
CA ARG A 127 -14.11 8.02 -1.15
C ARG A 127 -14.23 9.54 -1.27
N HIS A 128 -13.26 10.30 -0.75
CA HIS A 128 -13.27 11.76 -0.87
C HIS A 128 -12.98 12.26 -2.29
N ARG A 129 -12.32 11.47 -3.13
CA ARG A 129 -12.07 11.80 -4.54
C ARG A 129 -13.21 11.42 -5.48
N CYS A 130 -13.90 10.29 -5.24
CA CYS A 130 -15.08 9.89 -6.05
C CYS A 130 -16.31 10.82 -5.90
N LYS A 131 -16.31 11.76 -4.95
CA LYS A 131 -17.40 12.72 -4.73
C LYS A 131 -17.17 14.10 -5.38
N ARG A 132 -16.02 14.32 -6.02
CA ARG A 132 -15.73 15.50 -6.83
C ARG A 132 -15.77 15.11 -8.30
#